data_AF-A0AAN8P096-F1
#
_entry.id   AF-A0AAN8P096-F1
#
_cell.length_a   1.000
_cell.length_b   1.000
_cell.length_c   1.000
_cell.angle_alpha   90.00
_cell.angle_beta   90.00
_cell.angle_gamma   90.00
#
_symmetry.space_group_name_H-M   'P 1'
#
loop_
_entity.id
_entity.type
_entity.pdbx_description
1 polymer ?
#
loop_
_entity_poly.entity_id
_entity_poly.type
_entity_poly.pdbx_seq_one_letter_code
_entity_poly.pdbx_strand_id
1 'polypeptide(L)'
;MTPTADTDTPLNEIKLLETFLSQIPKNMVEAHERRMLANYFTCSNMAVNIHCLERLVCELHSPQSVTMPLEANVLSIIVNKIITNDYVPFDTKLKITRAIEEGRKSRCDAYKCETLEGYKSLRRLQ
;
A
#
# COMPACT_ATOMS: atom_id res chain seq x y z
N MET A 1 12.99 -14.73 -40.44
CA MET A 1 14.16 -14.51 -39.58
C MET A 1 13.69 -13.85 -38.29
N THR A 2 13.44 -14.64 -37.25
CA THR A 2 13.79 -14.29 -35.86
C THR A 2 15.12 -15.01 -35.58
N PRO A 3 15.97 -14.60 -34.61
CA PRO A 3 15.56 -14.05 -33.31
C PRO A 3 16.48 -12.95 -32.73
N THR A 4 15.99 -12.16 -31.75
CA THR A 4 16.77 -11.70 -30.56
C THR A 4 15.76 -11.08 -29.56
N ALA A 5 15.39 -11.67 -28.43
CA ALA A 5 16.21 -12.02 -27.27
C ALA A 5 17.07 -10.82 -26.81
N ASP A 6 16.44 -9.82 -26.18
CA ASP A 6 17.03 -8.92 -25.15
C ASP A 6 16.10 -7.78 -24.68
N THR A 7 14.89 -7.61 -25.22
CA THR A 7 13.99 -6.49 -24.84
C THR A 7 13.15 -6.72 -23.58
N ASP A 8 13.00 -7.96 -23.11
CA ASP A 8 12.08 -8.32 -22.00
C ASP A 8 12.85 -8.63 -20.71
N THR A 9 13.89 -7.85 -20.38
CA THR A 9 14.50 -7.95 -19.06
C THR A 9 13.87 -6.92 -18.12
N PRO A 10 13.64 -7.23 -16.84
CA PRO A 10 13.08 -6.27 -15.87
C PRO A 10 13.85 -4.95 -15.83
N LEU A 11 15.16 -4.99 -16.10
CA LEU A 11 16.02 -3.81 -16.16
C LEU A 11 15.71 -2.92 -17.38
N ASN A 12 15.42 -3.52 -18.54
CA ASN A 12 15.08 -2.77 -19.75
C ASN A 12 13.68 -2.14 -19.66
N GLU A 13 12.74 -2.82 -19.01
CA GLU A 13 11.42 -2.26 -18.69
C GLU A 13 11.55 -1.04 -17.76
N ILE A 14 12.35 -1.14 -16.68
CA ILE A 14 12.60 -0.01 -15.77
C ILE A 14 13.22 1.17 -16.51
N LYS A 15 14.24 0.93 -17.35
CA LYS A 15 14.88 1.99 -18.15
C LYS A 15 13.91 2.67 -19.11
N LEU A 16 13.02 1.91 -19.74
CA LEU A 16 12.02 2.46 -20.64
C LEU A 16 11.03 3.35 -19.87
N LEU A 17 10.58 2.89 -18.70
CA LEU A 17 9.71 3.67 -17.81
C LEU A 17 10.40 4.96 -17.33
N GLU A 18 11.65 4.89 -16.87
CA GLU A 18 12.43 6.05 -16.47
C GLU A 18 12.59 7.05 -17.62
N THR A 19 12.88 6.56 -18.82
CA THR A 19 13.01 7.39 -20.03
C THR A 19 11.69 8.09 -20.35
N PHE A 20 10.58 7.38 -20.32
CA PHE A 20 9.25 7.97 -20.53
C PHE A 20 8.92 9.02 -19.47
N LEU A 21 9.14 8.72 -18.18
CA LEU A 21 8.88 9.65 -17.09
C LEU A 21 9.75 10.90 -17.17
N SER A 22 11.00 10.78 -17.66
CA SER A 22 11.91 11.92 -17.82
C SER A 22 11.43 12.95 -18.86
N GLN A 23 10.58 12.55 -19.80
CA GLN A 23 10.03 13.42 -20.86
C GLN A 23 8.81 14.22 -20.38
N ILE A 24 8.26 13.87 -19.21
CA ILE A 24 7.08 14.51 -18.64
C ILE A 24 7.55 15.49 -17.55
N PRO A 25 7.04 16.73 -17.50
CA PRO A 25 7.25 17.65 -16.39
C PRO A 25 7.05 16.97 -15.04
N LYS A 26 8.01 17.16 -14.12
CA LYS A 26 8.06 16.45 -12.82
C LYS A 26 6.77 16.55 -12.02
N ASN A 27 6.13 17.73 -12.00
CA ASN A 27 4.85 17.94 -11.33
C ASN A 27 3.71 17.10 -11.92
N MET A 28 3.73 16.84 -13.23
CA MET A 28 2.78 15.97 -13.90
C MET A 28 3.07 14.50 -13.62
N VAL A 29 4.34 14.08 -13.54
CA VAL A 29 4.72 12.73 -13.09
C VAL A 29 4.18 12.46 -11.69
N GLU A 30 4.43 13.36 -10.74
CA GLU A 30 3.94 13.22 -9.36
C GLU A 30 2.41 13.21 -9.27
N ALA A 31 1.72 14.01 -10.09
CA ALA A 31 0.26 13.97 -10.18
C ALA A 31 -0.25 12.65 -10.77
N HIS A 32 0.45 12.11 -11.78
CA HIS A 32 0.10 10.86 -12.44
C HIS A 32 0.31 9.66 -11.52
N GLU A 33 1.43 9.61 -10.80
CA GLU A 33 1.70 8.59 -9.78
C GLU A 33 0.62 8.59 -8.69
N ARG A 34 0.27 9.77 -8.16
CA ARG A 34 -0.80 9.90 -7.16
C ARG A 34 -2.14 9.42 -7.71
N ARG A 35 -2.49 9.80 -8.95
CA ARG A 35 -3.73 9.34 -9.58
C ARG A 35 -3.75 7.82 -9.78
N MET A 36 -2.64 7.23 -10.24
CA MET A 36 -2.52 5.78 -10.43
C MET A 36 -2.66 5.04 -9.10
N LEU A 37 -2.04 5.52 -8.02
CA LEU A 37 -2.18 4.94 -6.69
C LEU A 37 -3.64 4.96 -6.22
N ALA A 38 -4.33 6.10 -6.36
CA ALA A 38 -5.73 6.23 -5.95
C ALA A 38 -6.68 5.35 -6.78
N ASN A 39 -6.42 5.24 -8.09
CA ASN A 39 -7.15 4.34 -8.98
C ASN A 39 -6.92 2.89 -8.60
N TYR A 40 -5.67 2.48 -8.39
CA TYR A 40 -5.33 1.13 -7.96
C TYR A 40 -6.03 0.79 -6.64
N PHE A 41 -5.97 1.70 -5.67
CA PHE A 41 -6.63 1.55 -4.37
C PHE A 41 -8.15 1.37 -4.49
N THR A 42 -8.78 2.08 -5.43
CA THR A 42 -10.21 1.99 -5.70
C THR A 42 -10.56 0.68 -6.41
N CYS A 43 -9.79 0.32 -7.44
CA CYS A 43 -10.00 -0.88 -8.24
C CYS A 43 -9.67 -2.17 -7.50
N SER A 44 -8.74 -2.15 -6.53
CA SER A 44 -8.37 -3.32 -5.72
C SER A 44 -9.40 -3.67 -4.65
N ASN A 45 -10.56 -2.99 -4.63
CA ASN A 45 -11.62 -3.13 -3.63
C ASN A 45 -11.16 -2.75 -2.20
N MET A 46 -9.94 -2.23 -2.01
CA MET A 46 -9.44 -1.75 -0.72
C MET A 46 -10.20 -0.51 -0.22
N ALA A 47 -10.75 0.29 -1.14
CA ALA A 47 -11.63 1.40 -0.80
C ALA A 47 -13.00 0.94 -0.27
N VAL A 48 -13.50 -0.22 -0.73
CA VAL A 48 -14.84 -0.73 -0.40
C VAL A 48 -14.78 -1.62 0.85
N ASN A 49 -13.80 -2.52 0.93
CA ASN A 49 -13.52 -3.35 2.11
C ASN A 49 -12.32 -2.81 2.89
N ILE A 50 -12.47 -1.59 3.38
CA ILE A 50 -11.41 -0.85 4.06
C ILE A 50 -11.01 -1.46 5.42
N HIS A 51 -11.84 -2.33 5.99
CA HIS A 51 -11.58 -2.95 7.29
C HIS A 51 -10.29 -3.77 7.34
N CYS A 52 -9.92 -4.42 6.23
CA CYS A 52 -8.62 -5.10 6.13
C CYS A 52 -7.44 -4.14 6.15
N LEU A 53 -7.57 -3.00 5.49
CA LEU A 53 -6.56 -1.95 5.55
C LEU A 53 -6.50 -1.32 6.95
N GLU A 54 -7.64 -1.04 7.57
CA GLU A 54 -7.71 -0.53 8.94
C GLU A 54 -7.04 -1.50 9.92
N ARG A 55 -7.32 -2.82 9.81
CA ARG A 55 -6.65 -3.86 10.60
C ARG A 55 -5.15 -3.83 10.38
N LEU A 56 -4.68 -3.82 9.12
CA LEU A 56 -3.27 -3.80 8.79
C LEU A 56 -2.55 -2.56 9.35
N VAL A 57 -3.15 -1.38 9.14
CA VAL A 57 -2.62 -0.10 9.63
C VAL A 57 -2.60 -0.08 11.16
N CYS A 58 -3.64 -0.60 11.81
CA CYS A 58 -3.69 -0.69 13.26
C CYS A 58 -2.57 -1.57 13.80
N GLU A 59 -2.41 -2.77 13.25
CA GLU A 59 -1.36 -3.71 13.66
C GLU A 59 0.02 -3.11 13.45
N LEU A 60 0.25 -2.43 12.31
CA LEU A 60 1.49 -1.73 12.01
C LEU A 60 1.88 -0.71 13.09
N HIS A 61 0.90 -0.04 13.70
CA HIS A 61 1.12 0.98 14.72
C HIS A 61 0.95 0.45 16.15
N SER A 62 0.74 -0.86 16.31
CA SER A 62 0.64 -1.50 17.61
C SER A 62 2.02 -1.73 18.22
N PRO A 63 2.25 -1.36 19.49
CA PRO A 63 3.48 -1.71 20.19
C PRO A 63 3.66 -3.24 20.34
N GLN A 64 2.59 -4.02 20.15
CA GLN A 64 2.59 -5.48 20.21
C GLN A 64 2.74 -6.12 18.82
N SER A 65 2.97 -5.33 17.76
CA SER A 65 3.09 -5.89 16.41
C SER A 65 4.31 -6.82 16.32
N VAL A 66 4.12 -7.95 15.63
CA VAL A 66 5.19 -8.92 15.31
C VAL A 66 5.65 -8.71 13.85
N THR A 67 5.43 -7.51 13.30
CA THR A 67 5.77 -7.20 11.91
C THR A 67 7.29 -7.00 11.78
N MET A 68 7.90 -7.61 10.76
CA MET A 68 9.33 -7.45 10.53
C MET A 68 9.67 -5.99 10.23
N PRO A 69 10.83 -5.46 10.68
CA PRO A 69 11.16 -4.04 10.51
C PRO A 69 11.09 -3.54 9.06
N LEU A 70 11.54 -4.35 8.09
CA LEU A 70 11.48 -3.98 6.66
C LEU A 70 10.03 -3.92 6.15
N GLU A 71 9.21 -4.91 6.53
CA GLU A 71 7.79 -4.96 6.18
C GLU A 71 7.05 -3.74 6.77
N ALA A 72 7.35 -3.39 8.02
CA ALA A 72 6.79 -2.22 8.69
C ALA A 72 7.17 -0.90 7.99
N ASN A 73 8.42 -0.77 7.55
CA ASN A 73 8.90 0.42 6.82
C ASN A 73 8.20 0.58 5.47
N VAL A 74 8.10 -0.51 4.69
CA VAL A 74 7.41 -0.50 3.39
C VAL A 74 5.94 -0.14 3.57
N LEU A 75 5.26 -0.77 4.53
CA LEU A 75 3.85 -0.47 4.82
C LEU A 75 3.65 0.98 5.25
N SER A 76 4.55 1.53 6.07
CA SER A 76 4.48 2.94 6.50
C SER A 76 4.60 3.91 5.32
N ILE A 77 5.46 3.62 4.34
CA ILE A 77 5.58 4.41 3.11
C ILE A 77 4.26 4.38 2.34
N ILE A 78 3.68 3.18 2.15
CA ILE A 78 2.42 3.01 1.42
C ILE A 78 1.28 3.75 2.12
N VAL A 79 1.14 3.59 3.43
CA VAL A 79 0.11 4.28 4.23
C VAL A 79 0.26 5.79 4.12
N ASN A 80 1.49 6.31 4.23
CA ASN A 80 1.73 7.74 4.06
C ASN A 80 1.37 8.23 2.65
N LYS A 81 1.74 7.46 1.61
CA LYS A 81 1.35 7.75 0.22
C LYS A 81 -0.16 7.77 0.04
N ILE A 82 -0.94 6.95 0.75
CA ILE A 82 -2.41 6.96 0.67
C ILE A 82 -2.98 8.20 1.38
N ILE A 83 -2.53 8.50 2.61
CA ILE A 83 -3.05 9.62 3.41
C ILE A 83 -2.76 10.98 2.75
N THR A 84 -1.57 11.14 2.17
CA THR A 84 -1.14 12.39 1.51
C THR A 84 -1.64 12.55 0.09
N ASN A 85 -2.35 11.56 -0.46
CA ASN A 85 -2.80 11.59 -1.86
C ASN A 85 -4.14 12.32 -2.01
N ASP A 86 -4.14 13.45 -2.73
CA ASP A 86 -5.31 14.31 -2.94
C ASP A 86 -6.47 13.60 -3.66
N TYR A 87 -6.19 12.54 -4.40
CA TYR A 87 -7.20 11.76 -5.13
C TYR A 87 -7.85 10.67 -4.27
N VAL A 88 -7.35 10.40 -3.07
CA VAL A 88 -7.98 9.47 -2.12
C VAL A 88 -9.08 10.21 -1.34
N PRO A 89 -10.31 9.68 -1.25
CA PRO A 89 -11.40 10.32 -0.54
C PRO A 89 -11.07 10.62 0.93
N PHE A 90 -11.59 11.73 1.44
CA PHE A 90 -11.35 12.16 2.83
C PHE A 90 -11.79 11.10 3.85
N ASP A 91 -12.95 10.47 3.66
CA ASP A 91 -13.47 9.43 4.58
C ASP A 91 -12.53 8.22 4.69
N THR A 92 -11.89 7.83 3.58
CA THR A 92 -10.86 6.78 3.56
C THR A 92 -9.67 7.18 4.41
N LYS A 93 -9.17 8.42 4.24
CA LYS A 93 -8.05 8.94 5.02
C LYS A 93 -8.39 8.97 6.51
N LEU A 94 -9.60 9.42 6.86
CA LEU A 94 -10.07 9.49 8.25
C LEU A 94 -10.12 8.10 8.90
N LYS A 95 -10.60 7.08 8.18
CA LYS A 95 -10.62 5.69 8.64
C LYS A 95 -9.20 5.16 8.91
N ILE A 96 -8.26 5.42 7.99
CA ILE A 96 -6.84 5.06 8.17
C ILE A 96 -6.25 5.77 9.40
N THR A 97 -6.47 7.09 9.55
CA THR A 97 -5.98 7.85 10.71
C THR A 97 -6.55 7.31 12.03
N ARG A 98 -7.83 6.93 12.07
CA ARG A 98 -8.43 6.28 13.24
C ARG A 98 -7.79 4.93 13.54
N ALA A 99 -7.50 4.13 12.52
CA ALA A 99 -6.80 2.87 12.68
C ALA A 99 -5.39 3.05 13.27
N ILE A 100 -4.66 4.10 12.88
CA ILE A 100 -3.36 4.46 13.49
C ILE A 100 -3.51 4.71 15.00
N GLU A 101 -4.50 5.53 15.40
CA GLU A 101 -4.72 5.85 16.81
C GLU A 101 -5.16 4.64 17.64
N GLU A 102 -5.95 3.74 17.06
CA GLU A 102 -6.33 2.48 17.70
C GLU A 102 -5.17 1.48 17.77
N GLY A 103 -4.28 1.51 16.79
CA GLY A 103 -3.02 0.75 16.78
C GLY A 103 -2.15 1.09 17.98
N ARG A 104 -1.93 2.39 18.24
CA ARG A 104 -1.18 2.86 19.41
C ARG A 104 -1.74 2.36 20.75
N LYS A 105 -3.03 2.02 20.79
CA LYS A 105 -3.73 1.47 21.97
C LYS A 105 -3.84 -0.05 21.95
N SER A 106 -3.29 -0.72 20.93
CA SER A 106 -3.41 -2.16 20.67
C SER A 106 -4.85 -2.66 20.57
N ARG A 107 -5.78 -1.85 20.04
CA ARG A 107 -7.21 -2.18 19.91
C ARG A 107 -7.61 -2.57 18.49
N CYS A 108 -6.81 -3.41 17.85
CA CYS A 108 -6.99 -3.73 16.45
C CYS A 108 -8.15 -4.68 16.17
N ASP A 109 -8.66 -5.40 17.16
CA ASP A 109 -9.72 -6.41 16.97
C ASP A 109 -11.08 -5.79 16.59
N ALA A 110 -11.18 -4.46 16.69
CA ALA A 110 -12.30 -3.69 16.15
C ALA A 110 -12.43 -3.81 14.62
N TYR A 111 -11.33 -4.10 13.91
CA TYR A 111 -11.30 -4.19 12.45
C TYR A 111 -11.22 -5.66 12.01
N LYS A 112 -12.38 -6.24 11.66
CA LYS A 112 -12.43 -7.63 11.19
C LYS A 112 -11.89 -7.74 9.76
N CYS A 113 -10.96 -8.66 9.54
CA CYS A 113 -10.39 -8.94 8.24
C CYS A 113 -10.10 -10.43 8.04
N GLU A 114 -10.95 -11.13 7.28
CA GLU A 114 -10.86 -12.57 7.05
C GLU A 114 -9.50 -12.99 6.47
N THR A 115 -8.94 -12.19 5.55
CA THR A 115 -7.64 -12.44 4.93
C THR A 115 -6.49 -12.44 5.94
N LEU A 116 -6.51 -11.53 6.92
CA LEU A 116 -5.43 -11.42 7.91
C LEU A 116 -5.58 -12.42 9.06
N GLU A 117 -6.81 -12.78 9.43
CA GLU A 117 -7.04 -13.82 10.44
C GLU A 117 -6.52 -15.19 9.97
N GLY A 118 -6.68 -15.51 8.66
CA GLY A 118 -6.07 -16.69 8.04
C GLY A 118 -4.54 -16.70 8.11
N TYR A 119 -3.89 -15.56 7.87
CA TYR A 119 -2.42 -15.43 7.92
C TYR A 119 -1.83 -15.55 9.33
N LYS A 120 -2.49 -14.95 10.35
CA LYS A 120 -2.05 -15.09 11.75
C LYS A 120 -2.15 -16.54 12.24
N SER A 121 -3.16 -17.27 11.78
CA SER A 121 -3.34 -18.69 12.09
C SER A 121 -2.18 -19.54 11.56
N LEU A 122 -1.64 -19.21 10.38
CA LEU A 122 -0.49 -19.90 9.78
C LEU A 122 0.84 -19.55 10.46
N ARG A 123 1.07 -18.29 10.85
CA ARG A 123 2.31 -17.90 11.55
C ARG A 123 2.40 -18.41 12.99
N ARG A 124 1.29 -18.76 13.64
CA ARG A 124 1.30 -19.38 14.99
C ARG A 124 1.66 -20.87 14.99
N LEU A 125 1.71 -21.51 13.81
CA LEU A 125 2.06 -22.92 13.63
C LEU A 125 3.54 -23.12 13.25
N GLN A 126 4.33 -22.05 13.19
CA GLN A 126 5.78 -22.05 13.00
C GLN A 126 6.45 -21.56 14.28
#